data_AF-A0A6G3Z2K2-F1
#
_entry.id   AF-A0A6G3Z2K2-F1
#
_cell.length_a   1.000
_cell.length_b   1.000
_cell.length_c   1.000
_cell.angle_alpha   90.00
_cell.angle_beta   90.00
_cell.angle_gamma   90.00
#
_symmetry.space_group_name_H-M   'P 1'
#
loop_
_entity.id
_entity.type
_entity.pdbx_description
1 polymer ?
#
loop_
_entity_poly.entity_id
_entity_poly.type
_entity_poly.pdbx_seq_one_letter_code
_entity_poly.pdbx_strand_id
1 'polypeptide(L)' 'MKLKLFGEEWGFTANAESLNGRLAMIAFSTAVIVELMTGHGFLSFLRLI' A
#
# COMPACT_ATOMS: atom_id res chain seq x y z
N MET A 1 31.49 -9.27 20.15
CA MET A 1 30.41 -8.27 20.33
C MET A 1 30.24 -7.53 19.01
N LYS A 2 29.43 -8.07 18.08
CA LYS A 2 29.16 -7.40 16.79
C LYS A 2 28.14 -6.30 17.04
N LEU A 3 28.57 -5.05 16.91
CA LEU A 3 27.65 -3.92 16.77
C LEU A 3 26.71 -4.24 15.61
N LYS A 4 25.43 -4.36 15.95
CA LYS A 4 24.30 -4.32 15.03
C LYS A 4 24.27 -2.90 14.48
N LEU A 5 25.23 -2.59 13.61
CA LEU A 5 25.17 -1.43 12.74
C LEU A 5 23.81 -1.52 12.09
N PHE A 6 23.00 -0.49 12.27
CA PHE A 6 21.72 -0.31 11.61
C PHE A 6 22.00 -0.28 10.11
N GLY A 7 22.17 -1.47 9.54
CA GLY A 7 22.34 -1.70 8.13
C GLY A 7 20.97 -1.56 7.54
N GLU A 8 20.72 -0.37 7.02
CA GLU A 8 19.69 -0.07 6.05
C GLU A 8 19.65 -1.17 4.97
N GLU A 9 18.87 -2.23 5.19
CA GLU A 9 18.45 -3.13 4.12
C GLU A 9 17.30 -2.46 3.35
N TRP A 10 17.57 -1.25 2.85
CA TRP A 10 16.69 -0.55 1.92
C TRP A 10 16.86 -1.22 0.56
N GLY A 11 16.12 -2.31 0.37
CA GLY A 11 16.11 -3.12 -0.83
C GLY A 11 14.85 -3.99 -0.88
N PHE A 12 14.56 -4.53 -2.07
CA PHE A 12 13.50 -5.52 -2.28
C PHE A 12 13.82 -6.82 -1.52
N THR A 13 13.62 -6.80 -0.20
CA THR A 13 13.70 -7.99 0.64
C THR A 13 12.37 -8.73 0.59
N ALA A 14 12.38 -10.06 0.64
CA ALA A 14 11.15 -10.87 0.59
C ALA A 14 10.11 -10.44 1.64
N ASN A 15 10.57 -9.96 2.81
CA ASN A 15 9.69 -9.42 3.84
C ASN A 15 9.02 -8.11 3.37
N ALA A 16 9.78 -7.16 2.82
CA ALA A 16 9.26 -5.90 2.29
C ALA A 16 8.29 -6.11 1.11
N GLU A 17 8.57 -7.04 0.21
CA GLU A 17 7.68 -7.40 -0.90
C GLU A 17 6.34 -7.97 -0.39
N SER A 18 6.39 -8.87 0.60
CA SER A 18 5.17 -9.45 1.17
C SER A 18 4.32 -8.42 1.93
N LEU A 19 4.96 -7.46 2.62
CA LEU A 19 4.28 -6.38 3.32
C LEU A 19 3.66 -5.39 2.32
N ASN A 20 4.40 -4.98 1.30
CA ASN A 20 3.90 -4.10 0.25
C ASN A 20 2.73 -4.74 -0.52
N GLY A 21 2.82 -6.04 -0.83
CA GLY A 21 1.74 -6.78 -1.49
C GLY A 21 0.45 -6.81 -0.66
N ARG A 22 0.54 -7.04 0.66
CA ARG A 22 -0.62 -7.02 1.56
C ARG A 22 -1.25 -5.63 1.66
N LEU A 23 -0.42 -4.60 1.79
CA LEU A 23 -0.89 -3.21 1.83
C LEU A 23 -1.59 -2.83 0.53
N ALA A 24 -1.09 -3.28 -0.62
CA ALA A 24 -1.72 -3.05 -1.92
C ALA A 24 -3.11 -3.73 -2.02
N MET A 25 -3.25 -4.97 -1.55
CA MET A 25 -4.55 -5.67 -1.56
C MET A 25 -5.59 -4.97 -0.68
N ILE A 26 -5.17 -4.46 0.50
CA ILE A 26 -6.04 -3.70 1.39
C ILE A 26 -6.43 -2.37 0.73
N ALA A 27 -5.46 -1.62 0.21
CA ALA A 27 -5.73 -0.35 -0.47
C ALA A 27 -6.71 -0.50 -1.64
N PHE A 28 -6.55 -1.55 -2.45
CA PHE A 28 -7.46 -1.85 -3.54
C PHE A 28 -8.87 -2.19 -3.04
N SER A 29 -8.98 -3.08 -2.06
CA SER A 29 -10.28 -3.48 -1.51
C SER A 29 -11.01 -2.30 -0.85
N THR A 30 -10.29 -1.48 -0.09
CA THR A 30 -10.83 -0.27 0.52
C THR A 30 -11.24 0.76 -0.52
N ALA A 31 -10.48 0.95 -1.59
CA ALA A 31 -10.86 1.86 -2.68
C ALA A 31 -12.19 1.45 -3.32
N VAL A 32 -12.39 0.15 -3.58
CA VAL A 32 -13.65 -0.39 -4.10
C VAL A 32 -14.81 -0.19 -3.11
N ILE A 33 -14.59 -0.45 -1.82
CA ILE A 33 -15.63 -0.26 -0.79
C ILE A 33 -16.02 1.22 -0.67
N VAL A 34 -15.04 2.13 -0.69
CA VAL A 34 -15.27 3.58 -0.62
C VAL A 34 -16.06 4.06 -1.83
N GLU A 35 -15.77 3.52 -3.02
CA GLU A 35 -16.52 3.80 -4.25
C GLU A 35 -17.99 3.36 -4.13
N LEU A 36 -18.24 2.15 -3.61
CA LEU A 36 -19.60 1.65 -3.38
C LEU A 36 -20.37 2.46 -2.33
N MET A 37 -19.71 2.92 -1.25
CA MET A 37 -20.34 3.71 -0.19
C MET A 37 -20.65 5.14 -0.64
N THR A 38 -19.79 5.74 -1.46
CA THR A 38 -19.89 7.15 -1.85
C THR A 38 -20.74 7.34 -3.11
N GLY A 39 -20.88 6.30 -3.95
CA GLY A 39 -21.63 6.38 -5.21
C GLY A 39 -20.99 7.26 -6.29
N HIS A 40 -19.88 7.93 -5.94
CA HIS A 40 -18.99 8.64 -6.84
C HIS A 40 -17.72 7.80 -7.00
N GLY A 41 -17.34 7.51 -8.24
CA GLY A 41 -16.13 6.73 -8.53
C GLY A 41 -14.90 7.30 -7.82
N PHE A 42 -13.95 6.45 -7.42
CA PHE A 42 -12.68 6.90 -6.81
C PHE A 42 -11.94 7.92 -7.70
N LEU A 43 -12.13 7.82 -9.01
CA LEU A 43 -11.62 8.77 -10.02
C LEU A 43 -12.28 10.16 -9.96
N SER A 44 -13.51 10.27 -9.45
CA SER A 44 -14.21 11.53 -9.22
C SER A 44 -13.63 12.28 -8.02
N PHE A 45 -13.13 11.56 -6.99
CA PHE A 45 -12.36 12.17 -5.90
C PHE A 45 -11.00 12.72 -6.38
N LEU A 46 -10.36 12.04 -7.33
CA LEU A 46 -9.14 12.52 -8.00
C LEU A 46 -9.38 13.60 -9.07
N ARG A 47 -10.63 14.08 -9.22
CA ARG A 47 -11.04 15.14 -10.16
C ARG A 47 -10.58 14.90 -11.61
N LEU A 48 -10.54 13.63 -12.01
CA LEU A 48 -10.19 13.19 -13.36
C LEU A 48 -11.41 13.12 -14.30
N ILE A 49 -12.62 13.30 -13.76
CA ILE A 49 -13.87 13.51 -14.49
C ILE A 49 -14.78 14.45 -13.72
#